data_AF-A0A2N6NMP7-F1
#
_entry.id   AF-A0A2N6NMP7-F1
#
_cell.length_a   1.000
_cell.length_b   1.000
_cell.length_c   1.000
_cell.angle_alpha   90.00
_cell.angle_beta   90.00
_cell.angle_gamma   90.00
#
_symmetry.space_group_name_H-M   'P 1'
#
loop_
_entity.id
_entity.type
_entity.pdbx_description
1 polymer ?
#
loop_
_entity_poly.entity_id
_entity_poly.type
_entity_poly.pdbx_seq_one_letter_code
_entity_poly.pdbx_strand_id
1 'polypeptide(L)'
;MQARCFMLANPERLGGPLIDSKTRTVVGIVSISRADEDGFICTGAALFTRVGSYLDFINKNLGQRGFTDGDNQRVKVEAKRPALLEACKTKHFDRFEACMTIAEDIYNYNENTQATEEEWAAYDQYVAKCDVFQDLESACDACAEEATVDSTDETVIQCSEAVKKGD
;
A
#
# COMPACT_ATOMS: atom_id res chain seq x y z
N MET A 1 -34.03 -10.77 -10.65
CA MET A 1 -32.71 -10.09 -10.55
C MET A 1 -32.84 -9.00 -9.52
N GLN A 2 -32.13 -9.09 -8.40
CA GLN A 2 -32.12 -8.04 -7.37
C GLN A 2 -30.90 -7.15 -7.66
N ALA A 3 -31.13 -6.06 -8.40
CA ALA A 3 -30.10 -5.08 -8.69
C ALA A 3 -29.90 -4.19 -7.46
N ARG A 4 -28.67 -4.09 -6.95
CA ARG A 4 -28.32 -3.14 -5.89
C ARG A 4 -27.59 -1.96 -6.52
N CYS A 5 -28.16 -0.76 -6.42
CA CYS A 5 -27.42 0.46 -6.70
C CYS A 5 -26.44 0.71 -5.56
N PHE A 6 -25.14 0.77 -5.87
CA PHE A 6 -24.14 1.16 -4.88
C PHE A 6 -24.18 2.68 -4.71
N MET A 7 -24.78 3.12 -3.61
CA MET A 7 -24.81 4.53 -3.20
C MET A 7 -23.51 4.88 -2.49
N LEU A 8 -22.56 5.45 -3.21
CA LEU A 8 -21.58 6.34 -2.59
C LEU A 8 -22.31 7.67 -2.34
N ALA A 9 -21.99 8.38 -1.25
CA ALA A 9 -22.75 9.54 -0.77
C ALA A 9 -22.71 10.75 -1.73
N ASN A 10 -23.75 11.01 -2.54
CA ASN A 10 -24.15 12.35 -3.04
C ASN A 10 -25.35 12.26 -4.01
N PRO A 11 -26.24 13.26 -4.06
CA PRO A 11 -27.51 13.20 -4.81
C PRO A 11 -27.43 13.50 -6.33
N GLU A 12 -26.26 13.58 -6.95
CA GLU A 12 -26.12 13.92 -8.39
C GLU A 12 -25.50 12.80 -9.26
N ARG A 13 -25.86 11.54 -9.05
CA ARG A 13 -25.06 10.40 -9.57
C ARG A 13 -25.51 9.85 -10.93
N LEU A 14 -25.53 10.71 -11.93
CA LEU A 14 -25.36 10.27 -13.33
C LEU A 14 -23.96 9.65 -13.47
N GLY A 15 -23.85 8.54 -14.20
CA GLY A 15 -22.56 7.87 -14.42
C GLY A 15 -22.18 6.77 -13.42
N GLY A 16 -23.00 6.50 -12.38
CA GLY A 16 -22.74 5.39 -11.44
C GLY A 16 -22.92 4.00 -12.07
N PRO A 17 -22.17 2.96 -11.64
CA PRO A 17 -22.25 1.63 -12.23
C PRO A 17 -23.43 0.80 -11.71
N LEU A 18 -24.08 0.08 -12.61
CA LEU A 18 -24.99 -1.03 -12.31
C LEU A 18 -24.22 -2.35 -12.43
N ILE A 19 -24.05 -3.05 -11.31
CA ILE A 19 -23.22 -4.26 -11.21
C ILE A 19 -24.12 -5.49 -11.09
N ASP A 20 -23.87 -6.50 -11.92
CA ASP A 20 -24.46 -7.83 -11.72
C ASP A 20 -23.82 -8.47 -10.47
N SER A 21 -24.64 -8.76 -9.48
CA SER A 21 -24.17 -9.29 -8.19
C SER A 21 -23.53 -10.68 -8.29
N LYS A 22 -23.90 -11.48 -9.29
CA LYS A 22 -23.41 -12.85 -9.47
C LYS A 22 -22.06 -12.85 -10.17
N THR A 23 -21.93 -12.09 -11.26
CA THR A 23 -20.71 -12.07 -12.09
C THR A 23 -19.74 -10.98 -11.68
N ARG A 24 -20.16 -10.03 -10.84
CA ARG A 24 -19.42 -8.83 -10.46
C ARG A 24 -19.03 -7.95 -11.66
N THR A 25 -19.76 -8.05 -12.77
CA THR A 25 -19.51 -7.24 -13.97
C THR A 25 -20.41 -6.02 -14.02
N VAL A 26 -19.91 -4.92 -14.58
CA VAL A 26 -20.72 -3.73 -14.85
C VAL A 26 -21.60 -4.00 -16.07
N VAL A 27 -22.91 -3.96 -15.90
CA VAL A 27 -23.91 -4.24 -16.95
C VAL A 27 -24.63 -2.98 -17.43
N GLY A 28 -24.57 -1.90 -16.66
CA GLY A 28 -25.18 -0.63 -17.02
C GLY A 28 -24.51 0.56 -16.32
N ILE A 29 -24.79 1.75 -16.82
CA ILE A 29 -24.38 3.03 -16.21
C ILE A 29 -25.64 3.86 -16.00
N VAL A 30 -25.83 4.43 -14.81
CA VAL A 30 -27.00 5.27 -14.49
C VAL A 30 -27.06 6.45 -15.48
N SER A 31 -28.14 6.52 -16.26
CA SER A 31 -28.38 7.57 -17.25
C SER A 31 -29.47 8.53 -16.80
N ILE A 32 -30.55 8.00 -16.24
CA ILE A 32 -31.60 8.81 -15.62
C ILE A 32 -32.07 8.07 -14.37
N SER A 33 -32.03 8.76 -13.24
CA SER A 33 -32.67 8.31 -12.00
C SER A 33 -33.66 9.38 -11.56
N ARG A 34 -34.84 8.94 -11.13
CA ARG A 34 -35.85 9.82 -10.53
C ARG A 34 -35.84 9.57 -9.03
N ALA A 35 -35.81 10.65 -8.25
CA ALA A 35 -36.10 10.57 -6.83
C ALA A 35 -37.59 10.24 -6.64
N ASP A 36 -37.92 9.48 -5.61
CA ASP A 36 -39.30 9.33 -5.15
C ASP A 36 -39.77 10.57 -4.37
N GLU A 37 -41.01 10.52 -3.86
CA GLU A 37 -41.64 11.60 -3.11
C GLU A 37 -40.88 11.96 -1.82
N ASP A 38 -40.12 11.01 -1.28
CA ASP A 38 -39.29 11.16 -0.08
C ASP A 38 -37.85 11.62 -0.41
N GLY A 39 -37.56 11.90 -1.69
CA GLY A 39 -36.25 12.35 -2.14
C GLY A 39 -35.20 11.24 -2.27
N PHE A 40 -35.58 9.96 -2.10
CA PHE A 40 -34.67 8.85 -2.30
C PHE A 40 -34.50 8.54 -3.79
N ILE A 41 -33.25 8.49 -4.21
CA ILE A 41 -32.86 8.11 -5.57
C ILE A 41 -32.68 6.59 -5.60
N CYS A 42 -33.01 5.96 -6.72
CA CYS A 42 -32.89 4.50 -6.93
C CYS A 42 -33.89 3.61 -6.16
N THR A 43 -35.02 4.16 -5.73
CA THR A 43 -36.15 3.40 -5.17
C THR A 43 -37.14 2.92 -6.23
N GLY A 44 -37.10 3.50 -7.44
CA GLY A 44 -37.92 3.12 -8.59
C GLY A 44 -37.12 2.62 -9.80
N ALA A 45 -37.81 2.43 -10.92
CA ALA A 45 -37.17 2.07 -12.19
C ALA A 45 -36.26 3.22 -12.67
N ALA A 46 -34.95 2.98 -12.71
CA ALA A 46 -33.96 3.87 -13.30
C ALA A 46 -33.64 3.43 -14.74
N LEU A 47 -33.27 4.40 -15.58
CA LEU A 47 -32.80 4.14 -16.93
C LEU A 47 -31.28 4.06 -16.92
N PHE A 48 -30.77 2.98 -17.51
CA PHE A 48 -29.35 2.70 -17.58
C PHE A 48 -28.91 2.64 -19.04
N THR A 49 -27.76 3.26 -19.31
CA THR A 49 -27.03 2.98 -20.55
C THR A 49 -26.49 1.55 -20.46
N ARG A 50 -26.94 0.68 -21.36
CA ARG A 50 -26.52 -0.72 -21.40
C ARG A 50 -25.07 -0.82 -21.91
N VAL A 51 -24.12 -1.13 -21.02
CA VAL A 51 -22.68 -1.19 -21.37
C VAL A 51 -22.41 -2.14 -22.53
N GLY A 52 -23.09 -3.30 -22.56
CA GLY A 52 -22.98 -4.28 -23.64
C GLY A 52 -23.21 -3.73 -25.05
N SER A 53 -24.06 -2.71 -25.19
CA SER A 53 -24.38 -2.08 -26.48
C SER A 53 -23.28 -1.14 -26.99
N TYR A 54 -22.31 -0.79 -26.13
CA TYR A 54 -21.22 0.14 -26.44
C TYR A 54 -19.85 -0.52 -26.38
N LEU A 55 -19.76 -1.85 -26.20
CA LEU A 55 -18.47 -2.54 -26.08
C LEU A 55 -17.57 -2.28 -27.29
N ASP A 56 -18.09 -2.28 -28.52
CA ASP A 56 -17.30 -1.98 -29.71
C ASP A 56 -16.77 -0.54 -29.70
N PHE A 57 -17.59 0.43 -29.27
CA PHE A 57 -17.17 1.82 -29.12
C PHE A 57 -16.10 1.98 -28.04
N ILE A 58 -16.32 1.37 -26.88
CA ILE A 58 -15.39 1.36 -25.74
C ILE A 58 -14.06 0.73 -26.18
N ASN A 59 -14.10 -0.46 -26.78
CA ASN A 59 -12.92 -1.16 -27.27
C ASN A 59 -12.22 -0.41 -28.42
N LYS A 60 -12.95 0.30 -29.27
CA LYS A 60 -12.36 1.10 -30.35
C LYS A 60 -11.62 2.34 -29.83
N ASN A 61 -12.16 3.01 -28.82
CA ASN A 61 -11.63 4.29 -28.33
C ASN A 61 -10.68 4.13 -27.14
N LEU A 62 -10.90 3.11 -26.31
CA LEU A 62 -10.03 2.77 -25.20
C LEU A 62 -9.07 1.63 -25.58
N GLY A 63 -9.36 0.80 -26.57
CA GLY A 63 -8.44 -0.26 -27.01
C GLY A 63 -8.05 -1.21 -25.87
N GLN A 64 -6.83 -1.75 -25.96
CA GLN A 64 -6.14 -2.36 -24.81
C GLN A 64 -5.82 -1.36 -23.69
N ARG A 65 -5.99 -0.04 -23.88
CA ARG A 65 -5.79 1.00 -22.85
C ARG A 65 -6.97 1.19 -21.90
N GLY A 66 -8.17 0.76 -22.28
CA GLY A 66 -9.29 0.62 -21.32
C GLY A 66 -9.07 -0.53 -20.32
N PHE A 67 -8.13 -1.40 -20.67
CA PHE A 67 -7.63 -2.52 -19.90
C PHE A 67 -6.11 -2.41 -19.74
N THR A 68 -5.53 -1.20 -19.76
CA THR A 68 -4.08 -1.13 -19.56
C THR A 68 -3.80 -1.48 -18.13
N ASP A 69 -3.02 -2.55 -17.99
CA ASP A 69 -2.39 -2.95 -16.75
C ASP A 69 -1.69 -1.79 -16.04
N GLY A 70 -1.36 -0.65 -16.67
CA GLY A 70 -0.73 0.51 -16.02
C GLY A 70 -1.50 1.10 -14.83
N ASP A 71 -2.79 1.41 -14.96
CA ASP A 71 -3.58 1.95 -13.83
C ASP A 71 -3.86 0.85 -12.80
N ASN A 72 -4.06 -0.39 -13.26
CA ASN A 72 -4.27 -1.54 -12.39
C ASN A 72 -2.98 -1.95 -11.65
N GLN A 73 -1.81 -1.76 -12.26
CA GLN A 73 -0.48 -1.98 -11.70
C GLN A 73 -0.18 -0.88 -10.70
N ARG A 74 -0.45 0.38 -11.03
CA ARG A 74 -0.29 1.48 -10.08
C ARG A 74 -1.15 1.28 -8.84
N VAL A 75 -2.43 0.92 -9.00
CA VAL A 75 -3.32 0.57 -7.87
C VAL A 75 -2.80 -0.64 -7.09
N LYS A 76 -2.27 -1.68 -7.76
CA LYS A 76 -1.66 -2.84 -7.09
C LYS A 76 -0.38 -2.50 -6.33
N VAL A 77 0.47 -1.63 -6.88
CA VAL A 77 1.71 -1.15 -6.24
C VAL A 77 1.37 -0.28 -5.04
N GLU A 78 0.48 0.70 -5.21
CA GLU A 78 0.01 1.56 -4.12
C GLU A 78 -0.65 0.74 -2.99
N ALA A 79 -1.38 -0.32 -3.33
CA ALA A 79 -1.96 -1.23 -2.32
C ALA A 79 -0.93 -2.10 -1.59
N LYS A 80 0.17 -2.50 -2.25
CA LYS A 80 1.25 -3.31 -1.65
C LYS A 80 2.26 -2.47 -0.85
N ARG A 81 2.43 -1.19 -1.21
CA ARG A 81 3.45 -0.30 -0.63
C ARG A 81 3.45 -0.29 0.90
N PRO A 82 2.32 -0.19 1.62
CA PRO A 82 2.33 -0.20 3.08
C PRO A 82 2.93 -1.49 3.66
N ALA A 83 2.58 -2.64 3.10
CA ALA A 83 3.08 -3.94 3.55
C ALA A 83 4.58 -4.12 3.25
N LEU A 84 5.03 -3.70 2.06
CA LEU A 84 6.44 -3.73 1.69
C LEU A 84 7.29 -2.82 2.60
N LEU A 85 6.78 -1.64 2.91
CA LEU A 85 7.43 -0.68 3.79
C LEU A 85 7.54 -1.23 5.22
N GLU A 86 6.43 -1.76 5.75
CA GLU A 86 6.39 -2.36 7.08
C GLU A 86 7.36 -3.54 7.19
N ALA A 87 7.36 -4.46 6.22
CA ALA A 87 8.27 -5.60 6.20
C ALA A 87 9.75 -5.17 6.19
N CYS A 88 10.09 -4.15 5.39
CA CYS A 88 11.45 -3.60 5.34
C CYS A 88 11.87 -2.96 6.68
N LYS A 89 11.01 -2.13 7.26
CA LYS A 89 11.30 -1.45 8.54
C LYS A 89 11.43 -2.43 9.68
N THR A 90 10.49 -3.36 9.82
CA THR A 90 10.55 -4.43 10.82
C THR A 90 11.84 -5.23 10.70
N LYS A 91 12.29 -5.55 9.48
CA LYS A 91 13.53 -6.32 9.28
C LYS A 91 14.76 -5.63 9.85
N HIS A 92 14.90 -4.32 9.64
CA HIS A 92 16.04 -3.57 10.15
C HIS A 92 15.90 -3.21 11.62
N PHE A 93 14.68 -2.97 12.09
CA PHE A 93 14.39 -2.82 13.51
C PHE A 93 14.76 -4.08 14.31
N ASP A 94 14.39 -5.28 13.83
CA ASP A 94 14.77 -6.55 14.46
C ASP A 94 16.30 -6.71 14.54
N ARG A 95 17.02 -6.24 13.50
CA ARG A 95 18.49 -6.25 13.49
C ARG A 95 19.08 -5.23 14.47
N PHE A 96 18.45 -4.07 14.58
CA PHE A 96 18.80 -3.06 15.58
C PHE A 96 18.61 -3.62 17.00
N GLU A 97 17.45 -4.21 17.32
CA GLU A 97 17.20 -4.84 18.61
C GLU A 97 18.18 -5.97 18.92
N ALA A 98 18.47 -6.82 17.94
CA ALA A 98 19.47 -7.89 18.10
C ALA A 98 20.87 -7.33 18.36
N CYS A 99 21.23 -6.20 17.72
CA CYS A 99 22.50 -5.51 17.97
C CYS A 99 22.53 -4.90 19.37
N MET A 100 21.46 -4.23 19.79
CA MET A 100 21.35 -3.60 21.11
C MET A 100 21.37 -4.63 22.24
N THR A 101 20.73 -5.79 22.07
CA THR A 101 20.79 -6.88 23.05
C THR A 101 22.22 -7.31 23.33
N ILE A 102 23.07 -7.39 22.30
CA ILE A 102 24.50 -7.74 22.49
C ILE A 102 25.23 -6.63 23.26
N ALA A 103 24.91 -5.36 23.01
CA ALA A 103 25.47 -4.23 23.74
C ALA A 103 25.09 -4.27 25.22
N GLU A 104 23.82 -4.58 25.52
CA GLU A 104 23.29 -4.72 26.87
C GLU A 104 23.86 -5.94 27.61
N ASP A 105 24.04 -7.07 26.92
CA ASP A 105 24.67 -8.28 27.50
C ASP A 105 26.13 -8.02 27.90
N ILE A 106 26.88 -7.29 27.06
CA ILE A 106 28.26 -6.88 27.40
C ILE A 106 28.27 -6.00 28.65
N TYR A 107 27.29 -5.11 28.80
CA TYR A 107 27.19 -4.20 29.94
C TYR A 107 26.72 -4.90 31.22
N ASN A 108 25.72 -5.78 31.13
CA ASN A 108 25.11 -6.45 32.29
C ASN A 108 25.95 -7.61 32.86
N TYR A 109 26.94 -8.13 32.11
CA TYR A 109 27.82 -9.21 32.59
C TYR A 109 28.70 -8.81 33.80
N ASN A 110 28.89 -7.52 34.07
CA ASN A 110 29.85 -7.07 35.08
C ASN A 110 29.33 -6.97 36.53
N GLU A 111 28.04 -7.20 36.83
CA GLU A 111 27.45 -7.06 38.20
C GLU A 111 27.85 -5.77 38.97
N ASN A 112 28.40 -4.76 38.27
CA ASN A 112 29.03 -3.60 38.89
C ASN A 112 28.01 -2.47 39.02
N THR A 113 27.83 -1.98 40.24
CA THR A 113 26.96 -0.86 40.57
C THR A 113 27.48 0.50 40.09
N GLN A 114 28.62 0.54 39.36
CA GLN A 114 29.17 1.72 38.70
C GLN A 114 30.06 1.28 37.52
N ALA A 115 29.56 1.40 36.28
CA ALA A 115 30.38 1.28 35.08
C ALA A 115 31.40 2.42 35.03
N THR A 116 32.64 2.10 34.67
CA THR A 116 33.73 3.05 34.45
C THR A 116 33.52 3.86 33.17
N GLU A 117 34.23 4.99 33.05
CA GLU A 117 34.15 5.85 31.86
C GLU A 117 34.62 5.12 30.58
N GLU A 118 35.58 4.19 30.70
CA GLU A 118 36.05 3.34 29.60
C GLU A 118 34.99 2.31 29.16
N GLU A 119 34.22 1.75 30.10
CA GLU A 119 33.11 0.83 29.79
C GLU A 119 31.94 1.55 29.11
N TRP A 120 31.62 2.77 29.54
CA TRP A 120 30.64 3.63 28.85
C TRP A 120 31.11 4.00 27.44
N ALA A 121 32.39 4.35 27.26
CA ALA A 121 32.93 4.65 25.93
C ALA A 121 32.90 3.42 25.00
N ALA A 122 33.12 2.22 25.52
CA ALA A 122 33.01 0.98 24.75
C ALA A 122 31.56 0.64 24.39
N TYR A 123 30.61 0.85 25.31
CA TYR A 123 29.18 0.73 25.07
C TYR A 123 28.72 1.71 23.99
N ASP A 124 29.08 3.00 24.10
CA ASP A 124 28.73 4.04 23.13
C ASP A 124 29.29 3.71 21.73
N GLN A 125 30.53 3.21 21.64
CA GLN A 125 31.09 2.73 20.39
C GLN A 125 30.35 1.52 19.81
N TYR A 126 29.74 0.69 20.65
CA TYR A 126 28.95 -0.46 20.21
C TYR A 126 27.57 0.00 19.72
N VAL A 127 26.88 0.84 20.48
CA VAL A 127 25.59 1.44 20.10
C VAL A 127 25.73 2.19 18.77
N ALA A 128 26.80 2.96 18.59
CA ALA A 128 27.08 3.65 17.33
C ALA A 128 27.24 2.69 16.12
N LYS A 129 27.60 1.41 16.34
CA LYS A 129 27.61 0.41 15.27
C LYS A 129 26.21 -0.12 14.95
N CYS A 130 25.28 -0.07 15.90
CA CYS A 130 23.89 -0.45 15.70
C CYS A 130 23.09 0.61 14.94
N ASP A 131 23.50 1.88 14.99
CA ASP A 131 22.86 2.99 14.25
C ASP A 131 22.79 2.74 12.73
N VAL A 132 23.69 1.91 12.19
CA VAL A 132 23.63 1.49 10.78
C VAL A 132 22.27 0.89 10.41
N PHE A 133 21.60 0.21 11.34
CA PHE A 133 20.29 -0.39 11.09
C PHE A 133 19.16 0.64 11.08
N GLN A 134 19.27 1.74 11.84
CA GLN A 134 18.31 2.85 11.77
C GLN A 134 18.43 3.60 10.44
N ASP A 135 19.65 3.74 9.93
CA ASP A 135 19.84 4.34 8.62
C ASP A 135 19.28 3.44 7.50
N LEU A 136 19.46 2.12 7.61
CA LEU A 136 18.87 1.15 6.68
C LEU A 136 17.35 1.16 6.74
N GLU A 137 16.77 1.28 7.94
CA GLU A 137 15.33 1.46 8.14
C GLU A 137 14.82 2.74 7.45
N SER A 138 15.55 3.84 7.60
CA SER A 138 15.20 5.12 6.96
C SER A 138 15.24 5.05 5.43
N ALA A 139 16.16 4.25 4.86
CA ALA A 139 16.24 4.02 3.42
C ALA A 139 15.06 3.19 2.87
N CYS A 140 14.30 2.48 3.71
CA CYS A 140 13.12 1.73 3.28
C CYS A 140 12.03 2.62 2.67
N ASP A 141 11.87 3.88 3.13
CA ASP A 141 10.83 4.78 2.61
C ASP A 141 11.04 5.06 1.11
N ALA A 142 12.25 5.47 0.72
CA ALA A 142 12.59 5.72 -0.68
C ALA A 142 12.49 4.43 -1.53
N CYS A 143 12.98 3.31 -1.01
CA CYS A 143 12.93 2.02 -1.71
C CYS A 143 11.49 1.49 -1.90
N ALA A 144 10.58 1.76 -0.95
CA ALA A 144 9.17 1.40 -1.08
C ALA A 144 8.41 2.32 -2.04
N GLU A 145 8.85 3.58 -2.18
CA GLU A 145 8.29 4.50 -3.18
C GLU A 145 8.62 4.08 -4.61
N GLU A 146 9.83 3.58 -4.84
CA GLU A 146 10.32 3.08 -6.14
C GLU A 146 9.88 1.63 -6.44
N ALA A 147 9.18 0.97 -5.51
CA ALA A 147 8.73 -0.41 -5.68
C ALA A 147 7.81 -0.58 -6.91
N THR A 148 7.97 -1.72 -7.58
CA THR A 148 7.19 -2.11 -8.76
C THR A 148 6.18 -3.21 -8.40
N VAL A 149 5.34 -3.62 -9.36
CA VAL A 149 4.31 -4.64 -9.11
C VAL A 149 4.91 -6.00 -8.71
N ASP A 150 6.13 -6.26 -9.18
CA ASP A 150 6.90 -7.48 -8.95
C ASP A 150 7.83 -7.38 -7.74
N SER A 151 7.91 -6.21 -7.09
CA SER A 151 8.69 -6.04 -5.88
C SER A 151 8.14 -6.93 -4.75
N THR A 152 9.07 -7.57 -4.06
CA THR A 152 8.87 -8.36 -2.84
C THR A 152 9.53 -7.69 -1.65
N ASP A 153 9.24 -8.18 -0.45
CA ASP A 153 9.89 -7.74 0.79
C ASP A 153 11.43 -7.75 0.64
N GLU A 154 12.01 -8.85 0.15
CA GLU A 154 13.46 -8.94 -0.13
C GLU A 154 13.98 -7.87 -1.09
N THR A 155 13.22 -7.51 -2.13
CA THR A 155 13.71 -6.50 -3.10
C THR A 155 13.83 -5.11 -2.46
N VAL A 156 12.89 -4.76 -1.58
CA VAL A 156 12.91 -3.47 -0.88
C VAL A 156 14.00 -3.46 0.20
N ILE A 157 14.19 -4.58 0.91
CA ILE A 157 15.29 -4.75 1.87
C ILE A 157 16.65 -4.62 1.16
N GLN A 158 16.86 -5.31 0.04
CA GLN A 158 18.11 -5.24 -0.71
C GLN A 158 18.38 -3.85 -1.27
N CYS A 159 17.34 -3.12 -1.69
CA CYS A 159 17.46 -1.72 -2.09
C CYS A 159 18.01 -0.87 -0.94
N SER A 160 17.42 -0.97 0.26
CA SER A 160 17.86 -0.18 1.42
C SER A 160 19.33 -0.47 1.81
N GLU A 161 19.76 -1.73 1.69
CA GLU A 161 21.15 -2.16 1.94
C GLU A 161 22.13 -1.68 0.86
N ALA A 162 21.65 -1.50 -0.38
CA ALA A 162 22.46 -1.03 -1.51
C ALA A 162 22.67 0.49 -1.48
N VAL A 163 21.68 1.26 -1.02
CA VAL A 163 21.79 2.74 -0.86
C VAL A 163 23.00 3.11 0.01
N LYS A 164 23.28 2.33 1.06
CA LYS A 164 24.43 2.52 1.96
C LYS A 164 25.78 2.10 1.38
N LYS A 165 25.83 1.32 0.30
CA LYS A 165 27.10 0.91 -0.34
C LYS A 165 27.61 1.91 -1.38
N GLY A 166 26.84 2.98 -1.65
CA GLY A 166 27.09 3.94 -2.72
C GLY A 166 27.72 5.28 -2.31
N ASP A 167 27.92 5.53 -1.02
CA ASP A 167 28.66 6.68 -0.47
C ASP A 167 30.04 6.26 0.06
#